data_AF-A0A085YYD2-F1
#
_entry.id   AF-A0A085YYD2-F1
#
_cell.length_a   1.000
_cell.length_b   1.000
_cell.length_c   1.000
_cell.angle_alpha   90.00
_cell.angle_beta   90.00
_cell.angle_gamma   90.00
#
_symmetry.space_group_name_H-M   'P 1'
#
loop_
_entity.id
_entity.type
_entity.pdbx_description
1 polymer ?
#
loop_
_entity_poly.entity_id
_entity_poly.type
_entity_poly.pdbx_seq_one_letter_code
_entity_poly.pdbx_strand_id
1 'polypeptide(L)'
;MKYKVIINSLILVLLANFASGQVSIGGKQTVEGAATILDFNSQTGNTKGIILPAVDNLTNALSATTTANNGTFLFNKANQKIQMYENNMWVDLSDNGNSTSLLINSSVEKTGGAIIGAEASSAKGVLILESSDKAMILPRISEPHINVKSPYPGMMCYDTISKTLAMFDGNVWNYWK
;
A
#
# COMPACT_ATOMS: atom_id res chain seq x y z
N MET A 1 -46.92 -21.55 4.95
CA MET A 1 -45.54 -21.99 4.65
C MET A 1 -44.83 -21.08 3.63
N LYS A 2 -45.44 -20.79 2.45
CA LYS A 2 -44.85 -19.91 1.41
C LYS A 2 -44.45 -18.50 1.88
N TYR A 3 -45.29 -17.81 2.65
CA TYR A 3 -44.98 -16.45 3.14
C TYR A 3 -43.79 -16.40 4.11
N LYS A 4 -43.57 -17.44 4.92
CA LYS A 4 -42.40 -17.55 5.80
C LYS A 4 -41.09 -17.65 5.02
N VAL A 5 -41.08 -18.40 3.90
CA VAL A 5 -39.90 -18.54 3.05
C VAL A 5 -39.54 -17.21 2.38
N ILE A 6 -40.54 -16.47 1.88
CA ILE A 6 -40.33 -15.14 1.26
C ILE A 6 -39.78 -14.14 2.27
N ILE A 7 -40.33 -14.09 3.48
CA ILE A 7 -39.86 -13.20 4.55
C ILE A 7 -38.42 -13.52 4.94
N ASN A 8 -38.08 -14.81 5.10
CA ASN A 8 -36.72 -15.23 5.45
C ASN A 8 -35.70 -14.87 4.37
N SER A 9 -36.05 -15.04 3.08
CA SER A 9 -35.18 -14.65 1.97
C SER A 9 -34.95 -13.13 1.92
N LEU A 10 -35.99 -12.33 2.18
CA LEU A 10 -35.87 -10.87 2.18
C LEU A 10 -34.95 -10.36 3.30
N ILE A 11 -35.04 -10.97 4.49
CA ILE A 11 -34.15 -10.68 5.62
C ILE A 11 -32.70 -11.02 5.28
N LEU A 12 -32.45 -12.15 4.61
CA LEU A 12 -31.09 -12.55 4.21
C LEU A 12 -30.46 -11.55 3.23
N VAL A 13 -31.23 -11.06 2.25
CA VAL A 13 -30.76 -10.05 1.28
C VAL A 13 -30.50 -8.70 1.96
N LEU A 14 -31.33 -8.31 2.93
CA LEU A 14 -31.13 -7.08 3.68
C LEU A 14 -29.87 -7.12 4.56
N LEU A 15 -29.57 -8.27 5.17
CA LEU A 15 -28.36 -8.46 5.98
C LEU A 15 -27.05 -8.46 5.16
N ALA A 16 -27.11 -8.84 3.88
CA ALA A 16 -25.93 -8.83 3.01
C ALA A 16 -25.36 -7.42 2.75
N ASN A 17 -26.20 -6.37 2.88
CA ASN A 17 -25.76 -4.98 2.68
C ASN A 17 -24.90 -4.43 3.82
N PHE A 18 -24.80 -5.13 4.95
CA PHE A 18 -24.01 -4.74 6.11
C PHE A 18 -22.69 -5.51 6.23
N ALA A 19 -22.30 -6.26 5.18
CA ALA A 19 -21.04 -6.98 5.18
C ALA A 19 -19.86 -6.03 4.93
N SER A 20 -19.18 -5.61 5.99
CA SER A 20 -17.88 -4.94 5.89
C SER A 20 -16.77 -5.98 5.86
N GLY A 21 -16.03 -6.05 4.75
CA GLY A 21 -14.85 -6.90 4.62
C GLY A 21 -13.57 -6.15 4.98
N GLN A 22 -12.67 -6.79 5.71
CA GLN A 22 -11.29 -6.35 5.85
C GLN A 22 -10.42 -7.02 4.78
N VAL A 23 -9.39 -6.34 4.29
CA VAL A 23 -8.50 -6.85 3.25
C VAL A 23 -7.21 -7.37 3.88
N SER A 24 -6.84 -8.61 3.52
CA SER A 24 -5.51 -9.13 3.83
C SER A 24 -4.84 -9.75 2.61
N ILE A 25 -3.52 -9.59 2.52
CA ILE A 25 -2.70 -10.03 1.39
C ILE A 25 -1.64 -11.01 1.89
N GLY A 26 -1.28 -11.99 1.05
CA GLY A 26 -0.19 -12.92 1.33
C GLY A 26 -0.61 -14.18 2.08
N GLY A 27 -1.84 -14.66 1.87
CA GLY A 27 -2.33 -15.94 2.41
C GLY A 27 -2.83 -15.88 3.85
N LYS A 28 -2.92 -14.68 4.42
CA LYS A 28 -3.47 -14.45 5.76
C LYS A 28 -4.98 -14.75 5.74
N GLN A 29 -5.45 -15.52 6.72
CA GLN A 29 -6.87 -15.92 6.83
C GLN A 29 -7.69 -15.00 7.74
N THR A 30 -7.01 -14.23 8.58
CA THR A 30 -7.61 -13.29 9.54
C THR A 30 -6.80 -12.02 9.59
N VAL A 31 -7.47 -10.88 9.71
CA VAL A 31 -6.83 -9.58 9.84
C VAL A 31 -6.48 -9.33 11.30
N GLU A 32 -5.33 -8.73 11.55
CA GLU A 32 -4.90 -8.29 12.86
C GLU A 32 -5.49 -6.91 13.17
N GLY A 33 -6.15 -6.77 14.33
CA GLY A 33 -6.64 -5.50 14.83
C GLY A 33 -7.99 -5.07 14.24
N ALA A 34 -8.83 -4.46 15.08
CA ALA A 34 -10.13 -3.92 14.68
C ALA A 34 -10.01 -2.62 13.84
N ALA A 35 -8.91 -1.89 14.00
CA ALA A 35 -8.64 -0.62 13.31
C ALA A 35 -7.71 -0.79 12.09
N THR A 36 -7.91 -1.87 11.33
CA THR A 36 -7.03 -2.24 10.20
C THR A 36 -7.80 -2.23 8.89
N ILE A 37 -7.29 -1.46 7.92
CA ILE A 37 -7.88 -1.33 6.58
C ILE A 37 -7.28 -2.33 5.59
N LEU A 38 -5.97 -2.60 5.76
CA LEU A 38 -5.18 -3.48 4.92
C LEU A 38 -4.08 -4.12 5.76
N ASP A 39 -3.95 -5.43 5.60
CA ASP A 39 -3.02 -6.25 6.37
C ASP A 39 -2.24 -7.20 5.46
N PHE A 40 -1.05 -7.60 5.91
CA PHE A 40 -0.15 -8.46 5.17
C PHE A 40 0.29 -9.65 6.02
N ASN A 41 0.95 -10.60 5.37
CA ASN A 41 1.57 -11.75 6.03
C ASN A 41 2.49 -11.29 7.18
N SER A 42 2.21 -11.79 8.38
CA SER A 42 2.95 -11.52 9.62
C SER A 42 3.70 -12.75 10.15
N GLN A 43 3.75 -13.84 9.37
CA GLN A 43 4.47 -15.05 9.75
C GLN A 43 5.97 -14.83 9.84
N THR A 44 6.61 -15.51 10.79
CA THR A 44 8.07 -15.56 10.92
C THR A 44 8.69 -16.08 9.62
N GLY A 45 9.74 -15.42 9.15
CA GLY A 45 10.39 -15.74 7.88
C GLY A 45 9.73 -15.11 6.65
N ASN A 46 8.73 -14.24 6.82
CA ASN A 46 8.21 -13.44 5.71
C ASN A 46 9.32 -12.58 5.08
N THR A 47 9.40 -12.60 3.76
CA THR A 47 10.32 -11.79 2.95
C THR A 47 9.59 -10.97 1.88
N LYS A 48 8.25 -10.93 1.95
CA LYS A 48 7.40 -10.22 0.99
C LYS A 48 7.09 -8.82 1.51
N GLY A 49 7.57 -7.81 0.78
CA GLY A 49 7.26 -6.39 1.00
C GLY A 49 6.27 -5.84 -0.02
N ILE A 50 5.95 -4.55 0.11
CA ILE A 50 5.22 -3.77 -0.91
C ILE A 50 6.24 -3.28 -1.92
N ILE A 51 5.95 -3.38 -3.22
CA ILE A 51 6.72 -2.68 -4.25
C ILE A 51 5.98 -1.40 -4.58
N LEU A 52 6.63 -0.26 -4.36
CA LEU A 52 6.06 1.04 -4.67
C LEU A 52 5.94 1.26 -6.18
N PRO A 53 4.92 2.01 -6.63
CA PRO A 53 4.83 2.43 -8.02
C PRO A 53 6.06 3.25 -8.43
N ALA A 54 6.68 2.87 -9.56
CA ALA A 54 7.81 3.59 -10.11
C ALA A 54 7.35 4.55 -11.21
N VAL A 55 7.45 5.86 -10.98
CA VAL A 55 6.95 6.91 -11.87
C VAL A 55 8.09 7.62 -12.60
N ASP A 56 7.88 8.05 -13.84
CA ASP A 56 8.90 8.80 -14.61
C ASP A 56 9.12 10.22 -14.09
N ASN A 57 8.08 10.84 -13.54
CA ASN A 57 8.13 12.15 -12.92
C ASN A 57 6.93 12.36 -11.98
N LEU A 58 6.99 13.42 -11.18
CA LEU A 58 6.00 13.73 -10.15
C LEU A 58 4.81 14.54 -10.69
N THR A 59 4.89 15.08 -11.91
CA THR A 59 3.89 16.01 -12.49
C THR A 59 2.49 15.41 -12.48
N ASN A 60 2.39 14.10 -12.69
CA ASN A 60 1.13 13.38 -12.75
C ASN A 60 0.83 12.53 -11.51
N ALA A 61 1.66 12.59 -10.47
CA ALA A 61 1.50 11.74 -9.28
C ALA A 61 0.36 12.20 -8.35
N LEU A 62 0.02 13.49 -8.38
CA LEU A 62 -0.95 14.10 -7.47
C LEU A 62 -2.26 14.47 -8.18
N SER A 63 -3.34 14.58 -7.42
CA SER A 63 -4.59 15.19 -7.88
C SER A 63 -4.44 16.71 -8.03
N ALA A 64 -5.44 17.37 -8.61
CA ALA A 64 -5.48 18.83 -8.66
C ALA A 64 -5.52 19.47 -7.26
N THR A 65 -6.14 18.79 -6.29
CA THR A 65 -6.18 19.20 -4.88
C THR A 65 -5.09 18.46 -4.13
N THR A 66 -3.86 18.96 -4.18
CA THR A 66 -2.67 18.22 -3.72
C THR A 66 -2.72 17.80 -2.24
N THR A 67 -3.44 18.53 -1.37
CA THR A 67 -3.66 18.15 0.04
C THR A 67 -4.33 16.79 0.21
N ALA A 68 -5.13 16.35 -0.77
CA ALA A 68 -5.77 15.04 -0.76
C ALA A 68 -4.78 13.88 -0.94
N ASN A 69 -3.53 14.17 -1.32
CA ASN A 69 -2.51 13.17 -1.61
C ASN A 69 -1.41 13.07 -0.52
N ASN A 70 -1.54 13.76 0.62
CA ASN A 70 -0.63 13.56 1.74
C ASN A 70 -0.64 12.07 2.19
N GLY A 71 0.54 11.48 2.41
CA GLY A 71 0.72 10.05 2.65
C GLY A 71 1.01 9.22 1.40
N THR A 72 1.23 9.83 0.23
CA THR A 72 1.59 9.11 -1.01
C THR A 72 3.04 8.65 -0.97
N PHE A 73 3.31 7.39 -1.30
CA PHE A 73 4.67 6.85 -1.47
C PHE A 73 4.89 6.40 -2.92
N LEU A 74 6.08 6.68 -3.46
CA LEU A 74 6.48 6.22 -4.79
C LEU A 74 8.01 6.08 -4.93
N PHE A 75 8.43 5.45 -6.01
CA PHE A 75 9.81 5.49 -6.50
C PHE A 75 9.89 6.43 -7.71
N ASN A 76 10.65 7.51 -7.61
CA ASN A 76 10.82 8.47 -8.68
C ASN A 76 12.00 8.08 -9.56
N LYS A 77 11.74 7.69 -10.81
CA LYS A 77 12.77 7.25 -11.75
C LYS A 77 13.68 8.38 -12.23
N ALA A 78 13.23 9.64 -12.18
CA ALA A 78 14.03 10.78 -12.65
C ALA A 78 15.27 11.02 -11.78
N ASN A 79 15.15 10.82 -10.46
CA ASN A 79 16.24 10.99 -9.50
C ASN A 79 16.60 9.68 -8.77
N GLN A 80 15.93 8.58 -9.08
CA GLN A 80 16.14 7.25 -8.49
C GLN A 80 15.95 7.23 -6.98
N LYS A 81 15.01 8.03 -6.46
CA LYS A 81 14.73 8.12 -5.02
C LYS A 81 13.36 7.57 -4.66
N ILE A 82 13.26 7.03 -3.46
CA ILE A 82 11.98 6.79 -2.80
C ILE A 82 11.53 8.10 -2.18
N GLN A 83 10.29 8.51 -2.46
CA GLN A 83 9.76 9.77 -1.97
C GLN A 83 8.38 9.57 -1.36
N MET A 84 8.10 10.35 -0.32
CA MET A 84 6.77 10.49 0.26
C MET A 84 6.26 11.91 0.03
N TYR A 85 4.98 12.03 -0.28
CA TYR A 85 4.31 13.33 -0.28
C TYR A 85 3.69 13.55 1.10
N GLU A 86 4.17 14.53 1.84
CA GLU A 86 3.63 14.90 3.15
C GLU A 86 3.67 16.41 3.35
N ASN A 87 2.73 16.95 4.14
CA ASN A 87 2.64 18.38 4.40
C ASN A 87 2.73 19.23 3.13
N ASN A 88 2.11 18.74 2.05
CA ASN A 88 2.09 19.34 0.72
C ASN A 88 3.45 19.46 0.01
N MET A 89 4.45 18.68 0.42
CA MET A 89 5.78 18.66 -0.17
C MET A 89 6.27 17.23 -0.40
N TRP A 90 7.17 17.07 -1.37
CA TRP A 90 7.89 15.82 -1.55
C TRP A 90 9.07 15.76 -0.59
N VAL A 91 9.16 14.67 0.17
CA VAL A 91 10.24 14.36 1.10
C VAL A 91 10.99 13.16 0.56
N ASP A 92 12.31 13.30 0.43
CA ASP A 92 13.20 12.21 0.02
C ASP A 92 13.36 11.24 1.20
N LEU A 93 13.02 9.98 0.96
CA LEU A 93 13.18 8.88 1.92
C LEU A 93 14.42 8.02 1.63
N SER A 94 15.15 8.31 0.56
CA SER A 94 16.41 7.66 0.23
C SER A 94 17.34 8.63 -0.47
N ASP A 95 18.62 8.26 -0.53
CA ASP A 95 19.55 8.83 -1.49
C ASP A 95 19.29 8.27 -2.91
N ASN A 96 20.16 8.63 -3.86
CA ASN A 96 20.13 8.10 -5.21
C ASN A 96 20.36 6.59 -5.22
N GLY A 97 19.30 5.85 -5.53
CA GLY A 97 19.29 4.40 -5.66
C GLY A 97 19.66 3.92 -7.05
N ASN A 98 19.04 2.82 -7.47
CA ASN A 98 19.29 2.20 -8.76
C ASN A 98 18.00 1.64 -9.36
N SER A 99 17.69 2.11 -10.57
CA SER A 99 16.45 1.76 -11.29
C SER A 99 16.65 0.74 -12.42
N THR A 100 17.85 0.19 -12.60
CA THR A 100 18.20 -0.68 -13.75
C THR A 100 17.46 -2.00 -13.76
N SER A 101 17.09 -2.53 -12.59
CA SER A 101 16.29 -3.75 -12.47
C SER A 101 14.78 -3.51 -12.57
N LEU A 102 14.34 -2.27 -12.77
CA LEU A 102 12.92 -1.97 -12.94
C LEU A 102 12.43 -2.50 -14.29
N LEU A 103 11.34 -3.25 -14.26
CA LEU A 103 10.61 -3.63 -15.47
C LEU A 103 9.97 -2.39 -16.10
N ILE A 104 10.19 -2.22 -17.40
CA ILE A 104 9.61 -1.13 -18.17
C ILE A 104 8.16 -1.49 -18.50
N ASN A 105 7.22 -0.68 -18.01
CA ASN A 105 5.85 -0.69 -18.48
C ASN A 105 5.64 0.50 -19.43
N SER A 106 5.46 0.23 -20.72
CA SER A 106 5.23 1.25 -21.75
C SER A 106 3.75 1.45 -22.09
N SER A 107 2.84 0.83 -21.33
CA SER A 107 1.40 1.03 -21.53
C SER A 107 1.01 2.45 -21.11
N VAL A 108 -0.03 2.99 -21.77
CA VAL A 108 -0.60 4.28 -21.39
C VAL A 108 -1.22 4.13 -20.00
N GLU A 109 -0.83 5.02 -19.08
CA GLU A 109 -1.44 5.13 -17.76
C GLU A 109 -2.97 5.23 -17.88
N LYS A 110 -3.67 4.24 -17.35
CA LYS A 110 -5.12 4.29 -17.26
C LYS A 110 -5.50 4.96 -15.95
N THR A 111 -6.45 5.88 -16.04
CA THR A 111 -7.11 6.41 -14.85
C THR A 111 -7.98 5.31 -14.23
N GLY A 112 -7.90 5.17 -12.91
CA GLY A 112 -8.61 4.12 -12.16
C GLY A 112 -7.66 3.29 -11.31
N GLY A 113 -7.42 3.75 -10.07
CA GLY A 113 -6.82 2.93 -9.03
C GLY A 113 -7.86 2.12 -8.26
N ALA A 114 -7.40 1.31 -7.32
CA ALA A 114 -8.26 0.67 -6.34
C ALA A 114 -8.39 1.56 -5.09
N ILE A 115 -9.61 1.70 -4.58
CA ILE A 115 -9.88 2.35 -3.30
C ILE A 115 -10.32 1.28 -2.31
N ILE A 116 -9.71 1.27 -1.12
CA ILE A 116 -10.09 0.38 -0.02
C ILE A 116 -10.54 1.26 1.15
N GLY A 117 -11.73 0.97 1.69
CA GLY A 117 -12.27 1.57 2.91
C GLY A 117 -13.38 2.60 2.70
N ALA A 118 -13.42 3.29 1.57
CA ALA A 118 -14.49 4.21 1.20
C ALA A 118 -14.94 4.00 -0.25
N GLU A 119 -16.15 4.47 -0.56
CA GLU A 119 -16.74 4.39 -1.91
C GLU A 119 -16.00 5.27 -2.94
N ALA A 120 -15.42 6.38 -2.49
CA ALA A 120 -14.70 7.33 -3.33
C ALA A 120 -13.62 8.05 -2.52
N SER A 121 -12.63 8.58 -3.24
CA SER A 121 -11.58 9.43 -2.68
C SER A 121 -11.26 10.57 -3.64
N SER A 122 -10.84 11.69 -3.09
CA SER A 122 -10.30 12.82 -3.87
C SER A 122 -8.80 12.69 -4.13
N ALA A 123 -8.13 11.74 -3.47
CA ALA A 123 -6.74 11.41 -3.71
C ALA A 123 -6.58 10.80 -5.11
N LYS A 124 -5.41 11.04 -5.73
CA LYS A 124 -5.00 10.35 -6.96
C LYS A 124 -3.98 9.27 -6.64
N GLY A 125 -4.22 8.03 -7.05
CA GLY A 125 -3.26 6.95 -6.86
C GLY A 125 -3.74 5.64 -7.47
N VAL A 126 -2.81 4.69 -7.64
CA VAL A 126 -3.12 3.34 -8.12
C VAL A 126 -3.75 2.45 -7.03
N LEU A 127 -3.40 2.73 -5.77
CA LEU A 127 -4.00 2.14 -4.58
C LEU A 127 -4.19 3.26 -3.57
N ILE A 128 -5.43 3.46 -3.14
CA ILE A 128 -5.82 4.49 -2.17
C ILE A 128 -6.46 3.77 -0.99
N LEU A 129 -5.96 4.07 0.21
CA LEU A 129 -6.51 3.60 1.46
C LEU A 129 -7.23 4.78 2.10
N GLU A 130 -8.56 4.73 2.13
CA GLU A 130 -9.41 5.84 2.56
C GLU A 130 -10.22 5.42 3.79
N SER A 131 -9.86 5.98 4.94
CA SER A 131 -10.54 5.73 6.22
C SER A 131 -10.18 6.81 7.24
N SER A 132 -11.15 7.17 8.08
CA SER A 132 -10.96 8.10 9.20
C SER A 132 -10.42 7.45 10.46
N ASP A 133 -10.50 6.12 10.59
CA ASP A 133 -10.29 5.38 11.84
C ASP A 133 -9.48 4.09 11.69
N LYS A 134 -9.05 3.73 10.48
CA LYS A 134 -8.28 2.51 10.19
C LYS A 134 -7.00 2.83 9.47
N ALA A 135 -5.96 2.04 9.75
CA ALA A 135 -4.65 2.17 9.12
C ALA A 135 -4.21 0.86 8.46
N MET A 136 -3.22 0.97 7.58
CA MET A 136 -2.52 -0.17 7.04
C MET A 136 -1.51 -0.69 8.06
N ILE A 137 -1.45 -2.01 8.23
CA ILE A 137 -0.30 -2.66 8.87
C ILE A 137 0.71 -2.97 7.78
N LEU A 138 1.94 -2.44 7.87
CA LEU A 138 2.97 -2.74 6.88
C LEU A 138 3.38 -4.23 6.90
N PRO A 139 3.82 -4.79 5.76
CA PRO A 139 4.43 -6.12 5.74
C PRO A 139 5.62 -6.16 6.71
N ARG A 140 5.62 -7.17 7.58
CA ARG A 140 6.66 -7.32 8.61
C ARG A 140 7.74 -8.26 8.11
N ILE A 141 9.00 -7.81 8.17
CA ILE A 141 10.17 -8.60 7.79
C ILE A 141 11.23 -8.36 8.87
N SER A 142 11.87 -9.40 9.39
CA SER A 142 13.03 -9.23 10.29
C SER A 142 14.28 -8.99 9.46
N GLU A 143 15.07 -7.98 9.76
CA GLU A 143 16.38 -7.71 9.12
C GLU A 143 16.33 -7.86 7.60
N PRO A 144 15.55 -7.01 6.90
CA PRO A 144 15.30 -7.18 5.47
C PRO A 144 16.59 -7.15 4.64
N HIS A 145 17.60 -6.39 5.08
CA HIS A 145 18.93 -6.36 4.46
C HIS A 145 19.68 -7.70 4.47
N ILE A 146 19.34 -8.61 5.39
CA ILE A 146 19.92 -9.96 5.47
C ILE A 146 19.00 -10.98 4.80
N ASN A 147 17.69 -10.88 5.05
CA ASN A 147 16.74 -11.94 4.77
C ASN A 147 16.09 -11.85 3.38
N VAL A 148 15.99 -10.65 2.80
CA VAL A 148 15.48 -10.48 1.43
C VAL A 148 16.65 -10.63 0.45
N LYS A 149 16.75 -11.78 -0.20
CA LYS A 149 17.90 -12.12 -1.07
C LYS A 149 17.92 -11.40 -2.43
N SER A 150 16.76 -10.96 -2.90
CA SER A 150 16.62 -10.26 -4.18
C SER A 150 15.56 -9.15 -4.04
N PRO A 151 15.87 -8.08 -3.29
CA PRO A 151 14.95 -6.97 -3.13
C PRO A 151 14.77 -6.23 -4.46
N TYR A 152 13.61 -5.61 -4.63
CA TYR A 152 13.27 -4.87 -5.84
C TYR A 152 13.27 -3.37 -5.53
N PRO A 153 13.79 -2.48 -6.41
CA PRO A 153 13.82 -1.04 -6.13
C PRO A 153 12.42 -0.50 -5.82
N GLY A 154 12.31 0.29 -4.75
CA GLY A 154 11.03 0.72 -4.21
C GLY A 154 10.34 -0.30 -3.31
N MET A 155 11.00 -1.40 -2.91
CA MET A 155 10.45 -2.33 -1.92
C MET A 155 10.39 -1.66 -0.55
N MET A 156 9.26 -1.79 0.14
CA MET A 156 8.97 -1.22 1.45
C MET A 156 8.44 -2.30 2.40
N CYS A 157 8.88 -2.26 3.66
CA CYS A 157 8.40 -3.10 4.74
C CYS A 157 8.65 -2.44 6.11
N TYR A 158 8.09 -3.03 7.16
CA TYR A 158 8.45 -2.71 8.53
C TYR A 158 9.48 -3.73 9.04
N ASP A 159 10.66 -3.24 9.45
CA ASP A 159 11.69 -4.08 10.06
C ASP A 159 11.35 -4.33 11.53
N THR A 160 11.09 -5.59 11.87
CA THR A 160 10.67 -5.98 13.23
C THR A 160 11.81 -5.92 14.25
N ILE A 161 13.07 -5.94 13.81
CA ILE A 161 14.23 -5.92 14.71
C ILE A 161 14.61 -4.48 15.04
N SER A 162 14.83 -3.64 14.02
CA SER A 162 15.19 -2.23 14.23
C SER A 162 13.98 -1.34 14.58
N LYS A 163 12.75 -1.83 14.37
CA LYS A 163 11.47 -1.14 14.61
C LYS A 163 11.34 0.14 13.79
N THR A 164 11.64 0.03 12.50
CA THR A 164 11.68 1.17 11.58
C THR A 164 10.95 0.84 10.28
N LEU A 165 10.53 1.88 9.57
CA LEU A 165 10.19 1.76 8.16
C LEU A 165 11.48 1.48 7.38
N ALA A 166 11.51 0.40 6.60
CA ALA A 166 12.65 0.01 5.80
C ALA A 166 12.28 -0.01 4.31
N MET A 167 13.07 0.67 3.48
CA MET A 167 12.88 0.63 2.03
C MET A 167 14.17 0.42 1.26
N PHE A 168 14.10 -0.35 0.17
CA PHE A 168 15.23 -0.63 -0.71
C PHE A 168 15.20 0.27 -1.94
N ASP A 169 16.23 1.08 -2.14
CA ASP A 169 16.32 2.06 -3.23
C ASP A 169 16.88 1.47 -4.55
N GLY A 170 17.26 0.19 -4.54
CA GLY A 170 17.93 -0.46 -5.67
C GLY A 170 19.42 -0.76 -5.43
N ASN A 171 20.04 -0.06 -4.48
CA ASN A 171 21.40 -0.29 -4.03
C ASN A 171 21.43 -0.76 -2.57
N VAL A 172 20.76 0.00 -1.69
CA VAL A 172 20.81 -0.20 -0.23
C VAL A 172 19.44 -0.10 0.42
N TRP A 173 19.36 -0.60 1.65
CA TRP A 173 18.20 -0.44 2.52
C TRP A 173 18.34 0.85 3.34
N ASN A 174 17.32 1.70 3.27
CA ASN A 174 17.18 2.94 4.02
C ASN A 174 16.19 2.71 5.17
N TYR A 175 16.49 3.24 6.36
CA TYR A 175 15.72 3.00 7.58
C TYR A 175 15.27 4.31 8.23
N TRP A 176 13.96 4.45 8.46
CA TRP A 176 13.32 5.66 9.01
C TRP A 176 12.61 5.38 10.33
N LYS A 177 12.80 6.28 11.30
CA LYS A 177 12.20 6.26 12.64
C LYS A 177 11.26 7.44 12.84
#